data_AF-A0A921ZSL1-F1
#
_entry.id   AF-A0A921ZSL1-F1
#
_cell.length_a   1.000
_cell.length_b   1.000
_cell.length_c   1.000
_cell.angle_alpha   90.00
_cell.angle_beta   90.00
_cell.angle_gamma   90.00
#
_symmetry.space_group_name_H-M   'P 1'
#
loop_
_entity.id
_entity.type
_entity.pdbx_description
1 polymer ?
#
loop_
_entity_poly.entity_id
_entity_poly.type
_entity_poly.pdbx_seq_one_letter_code
_entity_poly.pdbx_strand_id
1 'polypeptide(L)'
;MKAEKKLWALRTYSPERENLEAAIGCFIQALNRYPEKSLLRTSILLELSNDLVHLNKKSEAACYFEQALETVVDNTMRIMCLRNLLNLQIDCEKYVIALETANKLCDGKFNLPEDLLAEVQVSRILLTLLAKPTDENKPASLNQLFNDLMNDNDSDTIPFNTDLRLKLQSIVVSHGLGDAESLVSVTSDTKHLLTSQQVEMLQKIITEQRLEQLSLK
;
A
#
# COMPACT_ATOMS: atom_id res chain seq x y z
N MET A 1 13.51 22.99 1.70
CA MET A 1 12.22 22.36 1.35
C MET A 1 11.30 23.30 0.60
N LYS A 2 10.95 24.47 1.14
CA LYS A 2 10.14 25.48 0.41
C LYS A 2 10.71 25.86 -0.97
N ALA A 3 12.03 26.02 -1.08
CA ALA A 3 12.70 26.31 -2.34
C ALA A 3 12.51 25.18 -3.37
N GLU A 4 12.72 23.93 -2.97
CA GLU A 4 12.51 22.76 -3.82
C GLU A 4 11.05 22.63 -4.28
N LYS A 5 10.09 22.77 -3.36
CA LYS A 5 8.66 22.79 -3.69
C LYS A 5 8.31 23.87 -4.71
N LYS A 6 8.94 25.04 -4.64
CA LYS A 6 8.75 26.12 -5.62
C LYS A 6 9.30 25.74 -7.00
N LEU A 7 10.49 25.13 -7.07
CA LEU A 7 11.05 24.65 -8.33
C LEU A 7 10.15 23.57 -8.96
N TRP A 8 9.68 22.63 -8.14
CA TRP A 8 8.74 21.59 -8.55
C TRP A 8 7.44 22.17 -9.12
N ALA A 9 6.85 23.16 -8.44
CA ALA A 9 5.64 23.84 -8.90
C ALA A 9 5.83 24.56 -10.25
N LEU A 10 7.04 25.06 -10.52
CA LEU A 10 7.41 25.70 -11.79
C LEU A 10 7.78 24.70 -12.89
N ARG A 11 7.70 23.38 -12.61
CA ARG A 11 8.19 22.29 -13.50
C ARG A 11 9.65 22.48 -13.89
N THR A 12 10.42 23.13 -13.03
CA THR A 12 11.86 23.32 -13.16
C THR A 12 12.58 22.33 -12.26
N TYR A 13 13.71 21.81 -12.72
CA TYR A 13 14.48 20.82 -11.97
C TYR A 13 15.83 21.39 -11.55
N SER A 14 16.23 21.16 -10.30
CA SER A 14 17.62 21.34 -9.87
C SER A 14 18.38 20.05 -10.21
N PRO A 15 19.32 20.07 -11.16
CA PRO A 15 20.02 18.86 -11.63
C PRO A 15 20.66 18.05 -10.49
N GLU A 16 21.18 18.74 -9.47
CA GLU A 16 21.89 18.13 -8.34
C GLU A 16 21.01 18.02 -7.08
N ARG A 17 19.71 18.29 -7.16
CA ARG A 17 18.79 18.29 -6.01
C ARG A 17 19.28 19.17 -4.84
N GLU A 18 20.07 20.20 -5.09
CA GLU A 18 20.82 20.95 -4.06
C GLU A 18 19.90 21.45 -2.93
N ASN A 19 18.75 22.02 -3.31
CA ASN A 19 17.76 22.55 -2.38
C ASN A 19 17.03 21.45 -1.58
N LEU A 20 16.90 20.26 -2.15
CA LEU A 20 16.32 19.10 -1.49
C LEU A 20 17.33 18.48 -0.51
N GLU A 21 18.56 18.24 -0.94
CA GLU A 21 19.61 17.66 -0.10
C GLU A 21 19.95 18.59 1.08
N ALA A 22 20.07 19.90 0.85
CA ALA A 22 20.25 20.86 1.92
C ALA A 22 19.09 20.84 2.93
N ALA A 23 17.86 20.64 2.45
CA ALA A 23 16.68 20.57 3.31
C ALA A 23 16.64 19.28 4.14
N ILE A 24 16.89 18.13 3.51
CA ILE A 24 17.00 16.83 4.17
C ILE A 24 18.10 16.90 5.22
N GLY A 25 19.26 17.47 4.88
CA GLY A 25 20.36 17.70 5.81
C GLY A 25 19.94 18.51 7.05
N CYS A 26 19.15 19.57 6.88
CA CYS A 26 18.60 20.34 8.01
C CYS A 26 17.66 19.50 8.88
N PHE A 27 16.78 18.69 8.28
CA PHE A 27 15.90 17.80 9.03
C PHE A 27 16.68 16.73 9.79
N ILE A 28 17.69 16.11 9.18
CA ILE A 28 18.57 15.13 9.84
C ILE A 28 19.32 15.77 11.02
N GLN A 29 19.86 16.98 10.83
CA GLN A 29 20.48 17.72 11.93
C GLN A 29 19.50 18.00 13.07
N ALA A 30 18.24 18.34 12.76
CA ALA A 30 17.21 18.53 13.76
C ALA A 30 16.86 17.21 14.48
N LEU A 31 16.74 16.08 13.75
CA LEU A 31 16.50 14.76 14.34
C LEU A 31 17.57 14.41 15.37
N ASN A 32 18.85 14.65 15.05
CA ASN A 32 19.98 14.34 15.92
C ASN A 32 20.06 15.17 17.20
N ARG A 33 19.27 16.26 17.31
CA ARG A 33 19.18 17.06 18.55
C ARG A 33 18.19 16.50 19.57
N TYR A 34 17.30 15.60 19.15
CA TYR A 34 16.25 15.05 20.00
C TYR A 34 16.51 13.57 20.34
N PRO A 35 16.09 13.09 21.52
CA PRO A 35 16.20 11.68 21.90
C PRO A 35 15.46 10.77 20.93
N GLU A 36 15.97 9.56 20.68
CA GLU A 36 15.45 8.63 19.66
C GLU A 36 13.94 8.38 19.74
N LYS A 37 13.37 8.27 20.94
CA LYS A 37 11.94 8.02 21.18
C LYS A 37 11.10 9.29 21.38
N SER A 38 11.58 10.45 20.91
CA SER A 38 10.87 11.72 21.04
C SER A 38 9.78 11.89 19.98
N LEU A 39 8.59 12.34 20.41
CA LEU A 39 7.49 12.73 19.51
C LEU A 39 7.92 13.82 18.50
N LEU A 40 8.91 14.64 18.86
CA LEU A 40 9.47 15.64 17.94
C LEU A 40 10.21 14.99 16.77
N ARG A 41 10.90 13.85 17.00
CA ARG A 41 11.52 13.10 15.90
C ARG A 41 10.47 12.51 14.99
N THR A 42 9.43 11.91 15.55
CA THR A 42 8.28 11.41 14.78
C THR A 42 7.68 12.53 13.92
N SER A 43 7.43 13.70 14.51
CA SER A 43 6.85 14.85 13.80
C SER A 43 7.75 15.33 12.65
N ILE A 44 9.06 15.41 12.88
CA ILE A 44 10.04 15.77 11.83
C ILE A 44 10.04 14.74 10.70
N LEU A 45 10.06 13.45 11.02
CA LEU A 45 10.05 12.37 10.04
C LEU A 45 8.77 12.42 9.19
N LEU A 46 7.60 12.62 9.82
CA LEU A 46 6.33 12.71 9.10
C LEU A 46 6.24 13.93 8.18
N GLU A 47 6.69 15.09 8.65
CA GLU A 47 6.75 16.31 7.81
C GLU A 47 7.66 16.08 6.59
N LEU A 48 8.85 15.50 6.82
CA LEU A 48 9.79 15.19 5.75
C LEU A 48 9.21 14.17 4.75
N SER A 49 8.59 13.08 5.25
CA SER A 49 7.95 12.08 4.40
C SER A 49 6.87 12.70 3.53
N ASN A 50 5.96 13.49 4.11
CA ASN A 50 4.88 14.14 3.37
C ASN A 50 5.42 15.07 2.27
N ASP A 51 6.48 15.82 2.59
CA ASP A 51 7.12 16.71 1.62
C ASP A 51 7.75 15.94 0.46
N LEU A 52 8.36 14.79 0.74
CA LEU A 52 8.91 13.90 -0.29
C LEU A 52 7.81 13.26 -1.15
N VAL A 53 6.66 12.88 -0.57
CA VAL A 53 5.50 12.41 -1.34
C VAL A 53 5.05 13.50 -2.34
N HIS A 54 4.94 14.75 -1.90
CA HIS A 54 4.55 15.86 -2.76
C HIS A 54 5.54 16.13 -3.90
N LEU A 55 6.82 15.83 -3.70
CA LEU A 55 7.89 15.94 -4.70
C LEU A 55 8.04 14.66 -5.56
N ASN A 56 7.09 13.72 -5.46
CA ASN A 56 7.11 12.43 -6.14
C ASN A 56 8.37 11.58 -5.83
N LYS A 57 8.94 11.73 -4.63
CA LYS A 57 10.08 10.95 -4.12
C LYS A 57 9.58 9.81 -3.22
N LYS A 58 8.70 8.97 -3.78
CA LYS A 58 7.93 7.95 -3.05
C LYS A 58 8.82 6.96 -2.28
N SER A 59 9.90 6.48 -2.91
CA SER A 59 10.83 5.53 -2.28
C SER A 59 11.54 6.11 -1.05
N GLU A 60 11.97 7.37 -1.11
CA GLU A 60 12.62 8.06 0.02
C GLU A 60 11.60 8.35 1.13
N ALA A 61 10.38 8.78 0.76
CA ALA A 61 9.30 8.99 1.71
C ALA A 61 8.96 7.71 2.51
N ALA A 62 8.94 6.55 1.85
CA ALA A 62 8.68 5.26 2.50
C ALA A 62 9.69 4.97 3.61
N CYS A 63 10.99 5.19 3.37
CA CYS A 63 12.03 5.00 4.38
C CYS A 63 11.84 5.87 5.63
N TYR A 64 11.37 7.11 5.47
CA TYR A 64 11.13 7.99 6.61
C TYR A 64 9.82 7.67 7.34
N PHE A 65 8.79 7.16 6.65
CA PHE A 65 7.60 6.60 7.31
C PHE A 65 7.92 5.36 8.14
N GLU A 66 8.77 4.47 7.63
CA GLU A 66 9.25 3.28 8.36
C GLU A 66 9.96 3.69 9.67
N GLN A 67 10.88 4.66 9.59
CA GLN A 67 11.54 5.21 10.78
C GLN A 67 10.55 5.88 11.74
N ALA A 68 9.54 6.58 11.22
CA ALA A 68 8.55 7.23 12.08
C ALA A 68 7.76 6.19 12.89
N LEU A 69 7.39 5.06 12.27
CA LEU A 69 6.60 3.99 12.90
C LEU A 69 7.28 3.35 14.12
N GLU A 70 8.62 3.42 14.22
CA GLU A 70 9.37 2.95 15.39
C GLU A 70 9.07 3.76 16.66
N THR A 71 8.62 5.01 16.50
CA THR A 71 8.50 5.98 17.58
C THR A 71 7.07 6.49 17.80
N VAL A 72 6.17 6.30 16.82
CA VAL A 72 4.74 6.62 16.97
C VAL A 72 4.19 5.86 18.19
N VAL A 73 3.44 6.53 19.06
CA VAL A 73 2.76 5.87 20.19
C VAL A 73 1.27 5.78 19.94
N ASP A 74 0.67 6.85 19.41
CA ASP A 74 -0.75 6.95 19.12
C ASP A 74 -1.21 5.98 18.01
N ASN A 75 -2.35 5.32 18.23
CA ASN A 75 -2.90 4.36 17.28
C ASN A 75 -3.42 5.02 16.00
N THR A 76 -4.06 6.18 16.11
CA THR A 76 -4.59 6.90 14.94
C THR A 76 -3.46 7.30 14.00
N MET A 77 -2.40 7.90 14.55
CA MET A 77 -1.21 8.26 13.80
C MET A 77 -0.52 7.03 13.21
N ARG A 78 -0.46 5.91 13.94
CA ARG A 78 0.12 4.66 13.43
C ARG A 78 -0.67 4.11 12.24
N ILE A 79 -2.00 4.10 12.31
CA ILE A 79 -2.88 3.70 11.20
C ILE A 79 -2.62 4.58 9.98
N MET A 80 -2.56 5.91 10.16
CA MET A 80 -2.26 6.85 9.07
C MET A 80 -0.89 6.60 8.44
N CYS A 81 0.15 6.40 9.26
CA CYS A 81 1.50 6.11 8.78
C CYS A 81 1.57 4.77 8.02
N LEU A 82 0.95 3.72 8.56
CA LEU A 82 0.89 2.41 7.90
C LEU A 82 0.12 2.47 6.58
N ARG A 83 -1.00 3.20 6.53
CA ARG A 83 -1.77 3.39 5.28
C ARG A 83 -0.95 4.14 4.23
N ASN A 84 -0.30 5.25 4.61
CA ASN A 84 0.56 6.00 3.70
C ASN A 84 1.74 5.14 3.21
N LEU A 85 2.36 4.38 4.11
CA LEU A 85 3.45 3.47 3.77
C LEU A 85 3.00 2.37 2.81
N LEU A 86 1.84 1.75 3.07
CA LEU A 86 1.23 0.75 2.19
C LEU A 86 1.05 1.30 0.78
N ASN A 87 0.44 2.47 0.66
CA ASN A 87 0.20 3.09 -0.64
C ASN A 87 1.51 3.42 -1.36
N LEU A 88 2.53 3.91 -0.66
CA LEU A 88 3.84 4.17 -1.26
C LEU A 88 4.54 2.89 -1.70
N GLN A 89 4.43 1.81 -0.93
CA GLN A 89 5.04 0.52 -1.28
C GLN A 89 4.36 -0.10 -2.50
N ILE A 90 3.03 0.02 -2.63
CA ILE A 90 2.30 -0.40 -3.84
C ILE A 90 2.75 0.43 -5.05
N ASP A 91 2.80 1.75 -4.93
CA ASP A 91 3.23 2.65 -6.01
C ASP A 91 4.67 2.40 -6.47
N CYS A 92 5.52 1.90 -5.57
CA CYS A 92 6.90 1.51 -5.87
C CYS A 92 7.03 0.05 -6.34
N GLU A 93 5.91 -0.64 -6.62
CA GLU A 93 5.84 -2.06 -6.98
C GLU A 93 6.51 -3.03 -5.97
N LYS A 94 6.61 -2.63 -4.69
CA LYS A 94 7.19 -3.44 -3.62
C LYS A 94 6.14 -4.35 -2.97
N TYR A 95 5.50 -5.22 -3.77
CA TYR A 95 4.27 -5.93 -3.36
C TYR A 95 4.43 -6.85 -2.14
N VAL A 96 5.58 -7.53 -1.99
CA VAL A 96 5.83 -8.39 -0.81
C VAL A 96 5.82 -7.55 0.48
N ILE A 97 6.53 -6.43 0.48
CA ILE A 97 6.63 -5.53 1.63
C ILE A 97 5.27 -4.83 1.88
N ALA A 98 4.58 -4.43 0.81
CA ALA A 98 3.23 -3.89 0.89
C ALA A 98 2.25 -4.87 1.56
N LEU A 99 2.31 -6.16 1.22
CA LEU A 99 1.48 -7.19 1.83
C LEU A 99 1.77 -7.32 3.33
N GLU A 100 3.04 -7.29 3.74
CA GLU A 100 3.40 -7.28 5.17
C GLU A 100 2.85 -6.06 5.90
N THR A 101 2.93 -4.87 5.31
CA THR A 101 2.37 -3.64 5.88
C THR A 101 0.85 -3.73 6.00
N ALA A 102 0.17 -4.25 4.98
CA ALA A 102 -1.28 -4.46 5.00
C ALA A 102 -1.70 -5.49 6.07
N ASN A 103 -0.95 -6.57 6.23
CA ASN A 103 -1.16 -7.55 7.31
C ASN A 103 -0.98 -6.89 8.68
N LYS A 104 0.09 -6.11 8.90
CA LYS A 104 0.30 -5.37 10.16
C LYS A 104 -0.84 -4.40 10.47
N LEU A 105 -1.45 -3.80 9.45
CA LEU A 105 -2.57 -2.88 9.60
C LEU A 105 -3.85 -3.61 10.05
N CYS A 106 -4.18 -4.75 9.44
CA CYS A 106 -5.37 -5.55 9.79
C CYS A 106 -5.20 -6.36 11.08
N ASP A 107 -4.01 -6.90 11.34
CA ASP A 107 -3.73 -7.78 12.49
C ASP A 107 -3.33 -6.98 13.74
N GLY A 108 -3.08 -5.68 13.55
CA GLY A 108 -2.82 -4.77 14.65
C GLY A 108 -4.05 -4.61 15.55
N LYS A 109 -3.81 -4.32 16.83
CA LYS A 109 -4.87 -4.03 17.81
C LYS A 109 -5.42 -2.60 17.60
N PHE A 110 -5.87 -2.32 16.39
CA PHE A 110 -6.38 -1.04 15.94
C PHE A 110 -7.89 -1.14 15.68
N ASN A 111 -8.64 -0.14 16.08
CA ASN A 111 -10.03 0.01 15.66
C ASN A 111 -10.04 0.73 14.31
N LEU A 112 -9.95 -0.03 13.22
CA LEU A 112 -9.99 0.53 11.87
C LEU A 112 -11.43 0.95 11.53
N PRO A 113 -11.64 2.14 10.94
CA PRO A 113 -12.90 2.48 10.30
C PRO A 113 -13.26 1.43 9.24
N GLU A 114 -14.55 1.11 9.11
CA GLU A 114 -15.04 0.05 8.23
C GLU A 114 -14.62 0.24 6.76
N ASP A 115 -14.74 1.46 6.24
CA ASP A 115 -14.31 1.81 4.88
C ASP A 115 -12.80 1.56 4.66
N LEU A 116 -11.98 1.90 5.66
CA LEU A 116 -10.54 1.69 5.59
C LEU A 116 -10.21 0.19 5.69
N LEU A 117 -10.92 -0.55 6.55
CA LEU A 117 -10.75 -1.99 6.63
C LEU A 117 -11.11 -2.65 5.29
N ALA A 118 -12.23 -2.27 4.67
CA ALA A 118 -12.61 -2.74 3.35
C ALA A 118 -11.52 -2.46 2.31
N GLU A 119 -11.05 -1.21 2.21
CA GLU A 119 -9.98 -0.79 1.31
C GLU A 119 -8.72 -1.65 1.49
N VAL A 120 -8.28 -1.86 2.73
CA VAL A 120 -7.06 -2.62 3.03
C VAL A 120 -7.26 -4.10 2.73
N GLN A 121 -8.42 -4.69 3.04
CA GLN A 121 -8.69 -6.11 2.76
C GLN A 121 -8.72 -6.39 1.25
N VAL A 122 -9.31 -5.48 0.45
CA VAL A 122 -9.22 -5.55 -1.02
C VAL A 122 -7.76 -5.50 -1.47
N SER A 123 -6.98 -4.56 -0.94
CA SER A 123 -5.56 -4.47 -1.26
C SER A 123 -4.78 -5.73 -0.85
N ARG A 124 -5.08 -6.36 0.29
CA ARG A 124 -4.47 -7.64 0.73
C ARG A 124 -4.75 -8.77 -0.26
N ILE A 125 -5.97 -8.87 -0.78
CA ILE A 125 -6.33 -9.86 -1.80
C ILE A 125 -5.47 -9.65 -3.06
N LEU A 126 -5.48 -8.43 -3.61
CA LEU A 126 -4.74 -8.10 -4.84
C LEU A 126 -3.22 -8.27 -4.66
N LEU A 127 -2.68 -7.83 -3.52
CA LEU A 127 -1.28 -8.00 -3.17
C LEU A 127 -0.91 -9.48 -3.02
N THR A 128 -1.80 -10.33 -2.54
CA THR A 128 -1.54 -11.77 -2.47
C THR A 128 -1.42 -12.39 -3.86
N LEU A 129 -2.23 -11.94 -4.83
CA LEU A 129 -2.14 -12.42 -6.22
C LEU A 129 -0.83 -11.98 -6.89
N LEU A 130 -0.35 -10.76 -6.60
CA LEU A 130 0.92 -10.23 -7.12
C LEU A 130 2.16 -10.80 -6.42
N ALA A 131 2.17 -10.80 -5.09
CA ALA A 131 3.33 -11.21 -4.29
C ALA A 131 3.53 -12.73 -4.22
N LYS A 132 2.47 -13.50 -4.50
CA LYS A 132 2.44 -14.98 -4.47
C LYS A 132 3.19 -15.53 -3.23
N PRO A 133 2.85 -15.11 -2.00
CA PRO A 133 3.58 -15.53 -0.80
C PRO A 133 3.47 -17.04 -0.60
N THR A 134 4.53 -17.66 -0.08
CA THR A 134 4.51 -19.05 0.37
C THR A 134 3.51 -19.22 1.52
N ASP A 135 2.96 -20.42 1.70
CA ASP A 135 1.96 -20.66 2.75
C ASP A 135 2.50 -20.42 4.17
N GLU A 136 3.80 -20.61 4.39
CA GLU A 136 4.49 -20.29 5.66
C GLU A 136 4.50 -18.79 5.97
N ASN A 137 4.47 -17.93 4.94
CA ASN A 137 4.52 -16.48 5.08
C ASN A 137 3.11 -15.85 5.19
N LYS A 138 2.04 -16.64 5.05
CA LYS A 138 0.66 -16.14 5.16
C LYS A 138 0.22 -16.14 6.63
N PRO A 139 -0.13 -14.99 7.21
CA PRO A 139 -0.72 -14.97 8.55
C PRO A 139 -2.10 -15.64 8.54
N ALA A 140 -2.52 -16.15 9.70
CA ALA A 140 -3.80 -16.84 9.85
C ALA A 140 -4.99 -15.96 9.42
N SER A 141 -4.92 -14.65 9.66
CA SER A 141 -5.94 -13.69 9.23
C SER A 141 -6.06 -13.55 7.71
N LEU A 142 -4.97 -13.74 6.97
CA LEU A 142 -4.98 -13.71 5.51
C LEU A 142 -5.62 -14.99 4.97
N ASN A 143 -5.28 -16.15 5.55
CA ASN A 143 -5.93 -17.40 5.20
C ASN A 143 -7.43 -17.35 5.52
N GLN A 144 -7.81 -16.77 6.66
CA GLN A 144 -9.20 -16.55 7.01
C GLN A 144 -9.90 -15.62 6.03
N LEU A 145 -9.26 -14.51 5.60
CA LEU A 145 -9.81 -13.62 4.58
C LEU A 145 -10.15 -14.36 3.29
N PHE A 146 -9.28 -15.23 2.78
CA PHE A 146 -9.56 -16.03 1.58
C PHE A 146 -10.64 -17.08 1.83
N ASN A 147 -10.67 -17.72 3.00
CA ASN A 147 -11.71 -18.67 3.34
C ASN A 147 -13.09 -17.99 3.43
N ASP A 148 -13.18 -16.85 4.08
CA ASP A 148 -14.40 -16.06 4.21
C ASP A 148 -14.80 -15.44 2.87
N LEU A 149 -13.84 -15.07 2.02
CA LEU A 149 -14.13 -14.62 0.66
C LEU A 149 -14.74 -15.75 -0.17
N MET A 150 -14.15 -16.96 -0.14
CA MET A 150 -14.52 -18.06 -1.03
C MET A 150 -15.72 -18.89 -0.56
N ASN A 151 -15.91 -19.00 0.76
CA ASN A 151 -17.07 -19.68 1.33
C ASN A 151 -18.14 -18.63 1.64
N ASP A 152 -19.41 -18.94 1.42
CA ASP A 152 -20.54 -18.06 1.74
C ASP A 152 -20.83 -18.04 3.24
N ASN A 153 -19.79 -17.79 4.03
CA ASN A 153 -19.90 -17.58 5.46
C ASN A 153 -20.45 -16.16 5.66
N ASP A 154 -21.56 -16.04 6.39
CA ASP A 154 -22.05 -14.79 6.97
C ASP A 154 -21.13 -14.35 8.12
N SER A 155 -19.86 -14.14 7.80
CA SER A 155 -18.87 -13.71 8.76
C SER A 155 -18.80 -12.18 8.74
N ASP A 156 -19.12 -11.55 9.87
CA ASP A 156 -18.95 -10.11 10.11
C ASP A 156 -17.48 -9.64 10.00
N THR A 157 -16.55 -10.52 9.64
CA THR A 157 -15.11 -10.26 9.55
C THR A 157 -14.71 -9.44 8.31
N ILE A 158 -15.55 -9.41 7.27
CA ILE A 158 -15.25 -8.71 6.02
C ILE A 158 -16.34 -7.68 5.69
N PRO A 159 -16.02 -6.37 5.71
CA PRO A 159 -16.98 -5.32 5.38
C PRO A 159 -17.12 -5.14 3.86
N PHE A 160 -17.35 -6.22 3.11
CA PHE A 160 -17.64 -6.15 1.68
C PHE A 160 -19.14 -6.19 1.46
N ASN A 161 -19.63 -5.30 0.59
CA ASN A 161 -20.95 -5.50 0.03
C ASN A 161 -20.95 -6.75 -0.89
N THR A 162 -22.13 -7.30 -1.14
CA THR A 162 -22.29 -8.54 -1.92
C THR A 162 -21.69 -8.44 -3.32
N ASP A 163 -21.85 -7.30 -4.00
CA ASP A 163 -21.33 -7.11 -5.36
C ASP A 163 -19.80 -7.15 -5.38
N LEU A 164 -19.15 -6.39 -4.50
CA LEU A 164 -17.69 -6.39 -4.35
C LEU A 164 -17.16 -7.78 -3.99
N ARG A 165 -17.83 -8.51 -3.09
CA ARG A 165 -17.44 -9.89 -2.73
C ARG A 165 -17.46 -10.81 -3.95
N LEU A 166 -18.55 -10.81 -4.72
CA LEU A 166 -18.68 -11.65 -5.92
C LEU A 166 -17.64 -11.30 -6.99
N LYS A 167 -17.35 -10.01 -7.19
CA LYS A 167 -16.31 -9.57 -8.12
C LYS A 167 -14.93 -10.01 -7.68
N LEU A 168 -14.60 -9.90 -6.38
CA LEU A 168 -13.32 -10.35 -5.84
C LEU A 168 -13.15 -11.87 -5.92
N GLN A 169 -14.19 -12.65 -5.62
CA GLN A 169 -14.19 -14.11 -5.85
C GLN A 169 -13.88 -14.42 -7.32
N SER A 170 -14.57 -13.74 -8.24
CA SER A 170 -14.38 -13.95 -9.67
C SER A 170 -12.96 -13.58 -10.13
N ILE A 171 -12.36 -12.51 -9.60
CA ILE A 171 -10.96 -12.13 -9.81
C ILE A 171 -10.02 -13.25 -9.33
N VAL A 172 -10.19 -13.72 -8.08
CA VAL A 172 -9.34 -14.76 -7.48
C VAL A 172 -9.42 -16.07 -8.28
N VAL A 173 -10.62 -16.48 -8.68
CA VAL A 173 -10.84 -17.69 -9.49
C VAL A 173 -10.23 -17.54 -10.90
N SER A 174 -10.47 -16.42 -11.58
CA SER A 174 -9.95 -16.19 -12.94
C SER A 174 -8.42 -16.17 -12.96
N HIS A 175 -7.81 -15.56 -11.93
CA HIS A 175 -6.36 -15.59 -11.76
C HIS A 175 -5.85 -17.01 -11.47
N GLY A 176 -6.49 -17.74 -10.55
CA GLY A 176 -6.09 -19.11 -10.17
C GLY A 176 -6.19 -20.12 -11.32
N LEU A 177 -7.15 -19.94 -12.23
CA LEU A 177 -7.31 -20.76 -13.45
C LEU A 177 -6.38 -20.32 -14.59
N GLY A 178 -5.67 -19.20 -14.43
CA GLY A 178 -4.88 -18.64 -15.51
C GLY A 178 -5.74 -18.09 -16.65
N ASP A 179 -7.02 -17.79 -16.46
CA ASP A 179 -7.91 -17.21 -17.49
C ASP A 179 -7.82 -15.67 -17.54
N ALA A 180 -6.94 -15.17 -18.40
CA ALA A 180 -6.72 -13.74 -18.59
C ALA A 180 -7.89 -13.02 -19.28
N GLU A 181 -8.74 -13.71 -20.04
CA GLU A 181 -9.89 -13.10 -20.71
C GLU A 181 -11.02 -12.84 -19.72
N SER A 182 -11.34 -13.85 -18.89
CA SER A 182 -12.28 -13.68 -17.79
C SER A 182 -11.81 -12.61 -16.81
N LEU A 183 -10.52 -12.58 -16.46
CA LEU A 183 -9.98 -11.56 -15.55
C LEU A 183 -10.13 -10.14 -16.10
N VAL A 184 -9.98 -9.95 -17.41
CA VAL A 184 -10.19 -8.64 -18.08
C VAL A 184 -11.65 -8.23 -18.02
N SER A 185 -12.57 -9.15 -18.32
CA SER A 185 -14.01 -8.88 -18.28
C SER A 185 -14.48 -8.54 -16.87
N VAL A 186 -14.01 -9.26 -15.85
CA VAL A 186 -14.37 -8.98 -14.45
C VAL A 186 -13.79 -7.64 -14.03
N THR A 187 -12.55 -7.34 -14.43
CA THR A 187 -11.89 -6.07 -14.08
C THR A 187 -12.63 -4.87 -14.65
N SER A 188 -13.14 -4.91 -15.89
CA SER A 188 -13.90 -3.79 -16.47
C SER A 188 -15.12 -3.41 -15.63
N ASP A 189 -15.81 -4.42 -15.10
CA ASP A 189 -17.02 -4.22 -14.31
C ASP A 189 -16.71 -3.78 -12.87
N THR A 190 -15.53 -4.09 -12.35
CA THR A 190 -15.17 -3.87 -10.94
C THR A 190 -14.56 -2.49 -10.68
N LYS A 191 -14.11 -1.76 -11.73
CA LYS A 191 -13.35 -0.50 -11.56
C LYS A 191 -14.02 0.56 -10.68
N HIS A 192 -15.34 0.65 -10.72
CA HIS A 192 -16.10 1.64 -9.96
C HIS A 192 -16.18 1.35 -8.46
N LEU A 193 -15.86 0.12 -8.04
CA LEU A 193 -15.84 -0.33 -6.65
C LEU A 193 -14.44 -0.24 -6.01
N LEU A 194 -13.43 0.14 -6.79
CA LEU A 194 -12.02 0.07 -6.41
C LEU A 194 -11.36 1.44 -6.42
N THR A 195 -10.34 1.61 -5.59
CA THR A 195 -9.46 2.79 -5.68
C THR A 195 -8.63 2.74 -6.96
N SER A 196 -8.15 3.90 -7.43
CA SER A 196 -7.30 3.96 -8.63
C SER A 196 -6.08 3.04 -8.51
N GLN A 197 -5.47 2.98 -7.32
CA GLN A 197 -4.32 2.14 -7.04
C GLN A 197 -4.67 0.63 -7.10
N GLN A 198 -5.84 0.22 -6.62
CA GLN A 198 -6.32 -1.16 -6.74
C GLN A 198 -6.62 -1.54 -8.19
N VAL A 199 -7.14 -0.60 -8.99
CA VAL A 199 -7.33 -0.79 -10.44
C VAL A 199 -5.99 -0.96 -11.14
N GLU A 200 -4.96 -0.20 -10.78
CA GLU A 200 -3.61 -0.34 -11.32
C GLU A 200 -2.99 -1.70 -10.95
N MET A 201 -3.15 -2.16 -9.71
CA MET A 201 -2.74 -3.52 -9.31
C MET A 201 -3.44 -4.60 -10.13
N LEU A 202 -4.76 -4.49 -10.36
CA LEU A 202 -5.48 -5.43 -11.21
C LEU A 202 -4.97 -5.45 -12.66
N GLN A 203 -4.65 -4.29 -13.23
CA GLN A 203 -4.04 -4.22 -14.54
C GLN A 203 -2.67 -4.91 -14.57
N LYS A 204 -1.86 -4.73 -13.53
CA LYS A 204 -0.57 -5.42 -13.39
C LYS A 204 -0.75 -6.94 -13.36
N ILE A 205 -1.70 -7.45 -12.56
CA ILE A 205 -2.04 -8.89 -12.50
C ILE A 205 -2.39 -9.43 -13.89
N ILE A 206 -3.26 -8.73 -14.63
CA ILE A 206 -3.65 -9.11 -15.99
C ILE A 206 -2.43 -9.17 -16.91
N THR A 207 -1.55 -8.15 -16.84
CA THR A 207 -0.35 -8.08 -17.68
C THR A 207 0.62 -9.23 -17.37
N GLU A 208 0.89 -9.50 -16.10
CA GLU A 208 1.77 -10.61 -15.68
C GLU A 208 1.22 -11.96 -16.12
N GLN A 209 -0.09 -12.19 -15.93
CA GLN A 209 -0.73 -13.43 -16.33
C GLN A 209 -0.70 -13.66 -17.85
N ARG A 210 -0.89 -12.61 -18.66
CA ARG A 210 -0.75 -12.70 -20.12
C ARG A 210 0.68 -13.01 -20.55
N LEU A 211 1.68 -12.42 -19.87
CA LEU A 211 3.09 -12.71 -20.14
C LEU A 211 3.43 -14.17 -19.78
N GLU A 212 2.93 -14.68 -18.65
CA GLU A 212 3.09 -16.08 -18.25
C GLU A 212 2.49 -17.03 -19.30
N GLN A 213 1.26 -16.78 -19.78
CA GLN A 213 0.63 -17.57 -20.84
C GLN A 213 1.41 -17.57 -22.16
N LEU A 214 2.02 -16.44 -22.53
CA LEU A 214 2.83 -16.33 -23.74
C LEU A 214 4.18 -17.04 -23.59
N SER A 215 4.76 -17.06 -22.39
CA SER A 215 6.03 -17.75 -22.11
C SER A 215 5.93 -19.28 -22.10
N LEU A 216 4.71 -19.81 -21.96
CA LEU A 216 4.40 -21.24 -21.97
C LEU A 216 4.06 -21.79 -23.36
N LYS A 217 4.00 -20.94 -24.39
CA LYS A 217 3.77 -21.31 -25.80
C LYS A 217 5.07 -21.27 -26.59
#